data_AF-D0LPE0-F1
#
_entry.id   AF-D0LPE0-F1
#
_cell.length_a   1.000
_cell.length_b   1.000
_cell.length_c   1.000
_cell.angle_alpha   90.00
_cell.angle_beta   90.00
_cell.angle_gamma   90.00
#
_symmetry.space_group_name_H-M   'P 1'
#
loop_
_entity.id
_entity.type
_entity.pdbx_description
1 polymer ?
#
loop_
_entity_poly.entity_id
_entity_poly.type
_entity_poly.pdbx_seq_one_letter_code
_entity_poly.pdbx_strand_id
1 'polypeptide(L)'
;MNATKKRTPADADVVQMADKLAALTVMTVGELCARYREVFGEPTRSRNKWYLQRKIAWGLQEQARGGLSERTQERIDELADTVPSRWRHKLPELAELAPPPPPKKRKSKRKRDPRLPAPGAVLSRVFDGERHDVTVRRDDFEYDGRRFDTLSQVARVITGTRWNGFLFFGLQTRGAGKARKAK
;
A
#
# COMPACT_ATOMS: atom_id res chain seq x y z
N MET A 1 57.66 14.80 6.81
CA MET A 1 57.22 15.65 5.69
C MET A 1 56.08 14.93 4.99
N ASN A 2 54.84 15.26 5.35
CA ASN A 2 53.66 14.52 4.88
C ASN A 2 53.32 14.98 3.46
N ALA A 3 53.51 14.09 2.49
CA ALA A 3 53.11 14.29 1.11
C ALA A 3 51.59 14.56 1.05
N THR A 4 51.24 15.77 0.65
CA THR A 4 49.87 16.21 0.37
C THR A 4 49.39 15.50 -0.89
N LYS A 5 48.81 14.30 -0.71
CA LYS A 5 48.11 13.57 -1.76
C LYS A 5 46.99 14.48 -2.29
N LYS A 6 47.15 15.00 -3.51
CA LYS A 6 46.17 15.88 -4.16
C LYS A 6 44.81 15.17 -4.17
N ARG A 7 43.76 15.79 -3.61
CA ARG A 7 42.40 15.23 -3.61
C ARG A 7 41.95 15.00 -5.05
N THR A 8 41.48 13.80 -5.32
CA THR A 8 40.90 13.37 -6.60
C THR A 8 39.54 14.04 -6.80
N PRO A 9 39.09 14.37 -8.04
CA PRO A 9 37.80 15.01 -8.28
C PRO A 9 36.61 14.23 -7.69
N ALA A 10 36.67 12.90 -7.70
CA ALA A 10 35.65 12.03 -7.08
C ALA A 10 35.51 12.25 -5.55
N ASP A 11 36.58 12.63 -4.85
CA ASP A 11 36.52 12.92 -3.41
C ASP A 11 35.81 14.25 -3.14
N ALA A 12 35.94 15.23 -4.05
CA ALA A 12 35.23 16.50 -3.94
C ALA A 12 33.73 16.30 -4.12
N ASP A 13 33.31 15.47 -5.08
CA ASP A 13 31.89 15.17 -5.30
C ASP A 13 31.25 14.50 -4.08
N VAL A 14 31.95 13.56 -3.44
CA VAL A 14 31.47 12.89 -2.22
C VAL A 14 31.29 13.88 -1.07
N VAL A 15 32.25 14.80 -0.87
CA VAL A 15 32.16 15.84 0.17
C VAL A 15 31.00 16.81 -0.13
N GLN A 16 30.87 17.25 -1.38
CA GLN A 16 29.76 18.11 -1.81
C GLN A 16 28.39 17.44 -1.63
N MET A 17 28.30 16.12 -1.83
CA MET A 17 27.07 15.37 -1.55
C MET A 17 26.80 15.29 -0.05
N ALA A 18 27.81 15.04 0.79
CA ALA A 18 27.63 14.97 2.24
C ALA A 18 27.10 16.30 2.82
N ASP A 19 27.62 17.44 2.35
CA ASP A 19 27.16 18.77 2.75
C ASP A 19 25.69 19.01 2.37
N LYS A 20 25.31 18.61 1.15
CA LYS A 20 23.92 18.68 0.68
C LYS A 20 22.98 17.83 1.54
N LEU A 21 23.41 16.63 1.94
CA LEU A 21 22.61 15.76 2.81
C LEU A 21 22.48 16.34 4.22
N ALA A 22 23.54 16.90 4.78
CA ALA A 22 23.51 17.57 6.07
C ALA A 22 22.50 18.73 6.07
N ALA A 23 22.48 19.55 5.01
CA ALA A 23 21.52 20.65 4.87
C ALA A 23 20.05 20.18 4.92
N LEU A 24 19.73 19.04 4.29
CA LEU A 24 18.36 18.47 4.31
C LEU A 24 17.90 18.04 5.71
N THR A 25 18.82 17.70 6.61
CA THR A 25 18.45 17.26 7.97
C THR A 25 17.86 18.39 8.81
N VAL A 26 18.39 19.60 8.63
CA VAL A 26 18.04 20.80 9.40
C VAL A 26 16.79 21.50 8.84
N MET A 27 16.51 21.36 7.54
CA MET A 27 15.34 21.97 6.90
C MET A 27 14.01 21.57 7.55
N THR A 28 13.09 22.51 7.55
CA THR A 28 11.67 22.34 7.90
C THR A 28 10.91 21.59 6.81
N VAL A 29 9.72 21.11 7.12
CA VAL A 29 8.88 20.40 6.13
C VAL A 29 8.50 21.31 4.95
N GLY A 30 8.27 22.61 5.20
CA GLY A 30 7.94 23.57 4.15
C GLY A 30 9.10 23.76 3.17
N GLU A 31 10.31 23.94 3.69
CA GLU A 31 11.54 24.05 2.90
C GLU A 31 11.84 22.77 2.13
N LEU A 32 11.63 21.59 2.74
CA LEU A 32 11.76 20.31 2.06
C LEU A 32 10.74 20.16 0.92
N CYS A 33 9.51 20.63 1.07
CA CYS A 33 8.54 20.65 -0.03
C CYS A 33 8.96 21.57 -1.18
N ALA A 34 9.52 22.73 -0.87
CA ALA A 34 10.07 23.64 -1.88
C ALA A 34 11.26 22.99 -2.61
N ARG A 35 12.21 22.43 -1.85
CA ARG A 35 13.38 21.73 -2.39
C ARG A 35 13.01 20.49 -3.21
N TYR A 36 11.96 19.78 -2.81
CA TYR A 36 11.41 18.68 -3.60
C TYR A 36 10.92 19.16 -4.98
N ARG A 37 10.20 20.28 -5.03
CA ARG A 37 9.73 20.86 -6.29
C ARG A 37 10.89 21.30 -7.17
N GLU A 38 11.96 21.85 -6.60
CA GLU A 38 13.16 22.20 -7.36
C GLU A 38 13.85 20.97 -7.98
N VAL A 39 13.96 19.87 -7.22
CA VAL A 39 14.67 18.67 -7.68
C VAL A 39 13.84 17.85 -8.68
N PHE A 40 12.52 17.78 -8.50
CA PHE A 40 11.64 16.90 -9.30
C PHE A 40 10.68 17.65 -10.24
N GLY A 41 10.63 18.98 -10.20
CA GLY A 41 9.71 19.80 -11.01
C GLY A 41 8.25 19.79 -10.55
N GLU A 42 7.88 18.91 -9.60
CA GLU A 42 6.50 18.69 -9.19
C GLU A 42 6.27 18.94 -7.69
N PRO A 43 5.08 19.43 -7.28
CA PRO A 43 4.74 19.56 -5.87
C PRO A 43 4.45 18.19 -5.23
N THR A 44 5.02 17.95 -4.06
CA THR A 44 4.69 16.77 -3.23
C THR A 44 3.39 16.97 -2.45
N ARG A 45 2.57 15.92 -2.36
CA ARG A 45 1.41 15.86 -1.43
C ARG A 45 1.81 15.41 -0.02
N SER A 46 3.00 14.83 0.14
CA SER A 46 3.47 14.29 1.42
C SER A 46 4.10 15.37 2.28
N ARG A 47 3.74 15.40 3.57
CA ARG A 47 4.36 16.24 4.59
C ARG A 47 5.33 15.47 5.50
N ASN A 48 5.64 14.22 5.14
CA ASN A 48 6.53 13.37 5.95
C ASN A 48 8.00 13.78 5.75
N LYS A 49 8.58 14.42 6.77
CA LYS A 49 9.96 14.93 6.77
C LYS A 49 11.00 13.90 6.32
N TRP A 50 10.94 12.70 6.90
CA TRP A 50 11.89 11.61 6.61
C TRP A 50 11.81 11.14 5.15
N TYR A 51 10.59 10.99 4.64
CA TYR A 51 10.36 10.63 3.24
C TYR A 51 10.93 11.69 2.29
N LEU A 52 10.65 12.97 2.55
CA LEU A 52 11.13 14.08 1.72
C LEU A 52 12.66 14.13 1.70
N GLN A 53 13.30 14.03 2.87
CA GLN A 53 14.76 14.00 2.98
C GLN A 53 15.37 12.89 2.12
N ARG A 54 14.90 11.64 2.26
CA ARG A 54 15.43 10.51 1.48
C ARG A 54 15.18 10.67 -0.02
N LYS A 55 14.02 11.16 -0.41
CA LYS A 55 13.66 11.29 -1.82
C LYS A 55 14.46 12.42 -2.49
N ILE A 56 14.62 13.56 -1.82
CA ILE A 56 15.45 14.68 -2.30
C ILE A 56 16.92 14.26 -2.34
N ALA A 57 17.42 13.58 -1.31
CA ALA A 57 18.78 13.03 -1.28
C ALA A 57 19.06 12.13 -2.50
N TRP A 58 18.13 11.24 -2.82
CA TRP A 58 18.22 10.38 -3.99
C TRP A 58 18.26 11.18 -5.30
N GLY A 59 17.38 12.16 -5.47
CA GLY A 59 17.37 13.00 -6.68
C GLY A 59 18.66 13.81 -6.84
N LEU A 60 19.23 14.33 -5.75
CA LEU A 60 20.52 15.02 -5.78
C LEU A 60 21.68 14.09 -6.14
N GLN A 61 21.65 12.83 -5.70
CA GLN A 61 22.65 11.82 -6.06
C GLN A 61 22.55 11.45 -7.54
N GLU A 62 21.34 11.29 -8.05
CA GLU A 62 21.08 10.96 -9.47
C GLU A 62 21.55 12.09 -10.39
N GLN A 63 21.23 13.35 -10.07
CA GLN A 63 21.70 14.52 -10.82
C GLN A 63 23.24 14.61 -10.85
N ALA A 64 23.92 14.22 -9.77
CA ALA A 64 25.36 14.32 -9.67
C ALA A 64 26.12 13.16 -10.33
N ARG A 65 25.57 11.94 -10.26
CA ARG A 65 26.25 10.73 -10.73
C ARG A 65 25.78 10.24 -12.11
N GLY A 66 24.76 10.88 -12.67
CA GLY A 66 23.97 10.29 -13.74
C GLY A 66 23.11 9.15 -13.19
N GLY A 67 22.00 8.85 -13.86
CA GLY A 67 21.11 7.76 -13.48
C GLY A 67 21.76 6.37 -13.59
N LEU A 68 20.93 5.36 -13.80
CA LEU A 68 21.44 4.02 -14.10
C LEU A 68 22.27 4.08 -15.39
N SER A 69 23.49 3.51 -15.36
CA SER A 69 24.31 3.45 -16.58
C SER A 69 23.63 2.60 -17.65
N GLU A 70 23.93 2.88 -18.92
CA GLU A 70 23.38 2.16 -20.08
C GLU A 70 23.55 0.64 -19.93
N ARG A 71 24.76 0.20 -19.58
CA ARG A 71 25.04 -1.22 -19.25
C ARG A 71 24.18 -1.78 -18.11
N THR A 72 23.86 -0.95 -17.11
CA THR A 72 22.98 -1.36 -16.01
C THR A 72 21.54 -1.47 -16.47
N GLN A 73 21.08 -0.57 -17.35
CA GLN A 73 19.76 -0.62 -17.96
C GLN A 73 19.61 -1.86 -18.86
N GLU A 74 20.57 -2.12 -19.76
CA GLU A 74 20.60 -3.32 -20.59
C GLU A 74 20.54 -4.60 -19.74
N ARG A 75 21.28 -4.64 -18.63
CA ARG A 75 21.25 -5.78 -17.71
C ARG A 75 19.91 -5.93 -16.99
N ILE A 76 19.23 -4.84 -16.66
CA ILE A 76 17.88 -4.86 -16.09
C ILE A 76 16.90 -5.42 -17.12
N ASP A 77 17.00 -5.00 -18.38
CA ASP A 77 16.12 -5.45 -19.46
C ASP A 77 16.32 -6.94 -19.78
N GLU A 78 17.58 -7.40 -19.87
CA GLU A 78 17.89 -8.83 -20.04
C GLU A 78 17.30 -9.68 -18.90
N LEU A 79 17.35 -9.18 -17.67
CA LEU A 79 16.81 -9.88 -16.50
C LEU A 79 15.28 -9.77 -16.38
N ALA A 80 14.64 -8.82 -17.05
CA ALA A 80 13.19 -8.58 -16.95
C ALA A 80 12.36 -9.80 -17.40
N ASP A 81 12.87 -10.58 -18.35
CA ASP A 81 12.21 -11.80 -18.83
C ASP A 81 12.33 -12.97 -17.85
N THR A 82 13.39 -12.98 -17.04
CA THR A 82 13.68 -14.06 -16.07
C THR A 82 12.98 -13.88 -14.73
N VAL A 83 12.52 -12.67 -14.40
CA VAL A 83 11.88 -12.42 -13.10
C VAL A 83 10.43 -12.93 -13.06
N PRO A 84 9.98 -13.44 -11.90
CA PRO A 84 8.59 -13.85 -11.70
C PRO A 84 7.61 -12.75 -12.10
N SER A 85 6.50 -13.11 -12.76
CA SER A 85 5.50 -12.15 -13.27
C SER A 85 4.92 -11.20 -12.21
N ARG A 86 5.04 -11.55 -10.94
CA ARG A 86 4.66 -10.74 -9.77
C ARG A 86 5.60 -9.55 -9.50
N TRP A 87 6.80 -9.55 -10.06
CA TRP A 87 7.81 -8.48 -9.93
C TRP A 87 8.02 -7.70 -11.23
N ARG A 88 7.42 -8.16 -12.35
CA ARG A 88 7.35 -7.35 -13.56
C ARG A 88 6.35 -6.22 -13.34
N HIS A 89 6.81 -4.98 -13.47
CA HIS A 89 5.90 -3.88 -13.73
C HIS A 89 5.18 -4.20 -15.05
N LYS A 90 3.86 -4.40 -15.02
CA LYS A 90 3.09 -4.59 -16.25
C LYS A 90 3.16 -3.28 -17.04
N LEU A 91 3.95 -3.25 -18.11
CA LEU A 91 3.73 -2.27 -19.16
C LEU A 91 2.31 -2.49 -19.71
N PRO A 92 1.47 -1.45 -19.82
CA PRO A 92 0.11 -1.56 -20.35
C PRO A 92 0.07 -2.22 -21.74
N GLU A 93 1.06 -1.92 -22.57
CA GLU A 93 1.19 -2.42 -23.95
C GLU A 93 1.32 -3.95 -24.03
N LEU A 94 2.07 -4.57 -23.11
CA LEU A 94 2.17 -6.03 -23.00
C LEU A 94 0.88 -6.68 -22.47
N ALA A 95 0.00 -5.91 -21.80
CA ALA A 95 -1.28 -6.41 -21.33
C ALA A 95 -2.34 -6.46 -22.42
N GLU A 96 -2.25 -5.59 -23.44
CA GLU A 96 -3.16 -5.60 -24.60
C GLU A 96 -2.88 -6.77 -25.54
N LEU A 97 -1.61 -7.17 -25.67
CA LEU A 97 -1.19 -8.32 -26.46
C LEU A 97 -1.43 -9.67 -25.75
N ALA A 98 -1.72 -9.64 -24.45
CA ALA A 98 -2.00 -10.84 -23.67
C ALA A 98 -3.45 -11.30 -23.91
N PRO A 99 -3.71 -12.62 -24.00
CA PRO A 99 -5.08 -13.11 -24.02
C PRO A 99 -5.83 -12.58 -22.79
N PRO A 100 -7.15 -12.28 -22.93
CA PRO A 100 -7.91 -11.74 -21.82
C PRO A 100 -7.70 -12.61 -20.58
N PRO A 101 -7.41 -12.00 -19.41
CA PRO A 101 -7.09 -12.78 -18.23
C PRO A 101 -8.23 -13.77 -18.00
N PRO A 102 -7.92 -15.04 -17.68
CA PRO A 102 -8.96 -16.03 -17.45
C PRO A 102 -9.94 -15.47 -16.42
N PRO A 103 -11.27 -15.70 -16.59
CA PRO A 103 -12.26 -15.22 -15.65
C PRO A 103 -11.80 -15.62 -14.25
N LYS A 104 -11.68 -14.64 -13.34
CA LYS A 104 -11.16 -14.86 -11.98
C LYS A 104 -11.85 -16.10 -11.42
N LYS A 105 -11.09 -17.20 -11.25
CA LYS A 105 -11.65 -18.46 -10.77
C LYS A 105 -12.43 -18.16 -9.51
N ARG A 106 -13.74 -18.44 -9.52
CA ARG A 106 -14.59 -18.35 -8.33
C ARG A 106 -13.88 -19.17 -7.26
N LYS A 107 -13.43 -18.52 -6.18
CA LYS A 107 -12.68 -19.20 -5.12
C LYS A 107 -13.50 -20.41 -4.68
N SER A 108 -12.87 -21.59 -4.60
CA SER A 108 -13.47 -22.82 -4.07
C SER A 108 -14.23 -22.50 -2.78
N LYS A 109 -15.42 -23.11 -2.61
CA LYS A 109 -16.34 -22.85 -1.49
C LYS A 109 -15.54 -22.68 -0.19
N ARG A 110 -15.51 -21.46 0.34
CA ARG A 110 -14.75 -21.17 1.56
C ARG A 110 -15.35 -22.00 2.68
N LYS A 111 -14.51 -22.68 3.47
CA LYS A 111 -14.96 -23.36 4.69
C LYS A 111 -15.71 -22.33 5.54
N ARG A 112 -16.96 -22.65 5.92
CA ARG A 112 -17.84 -21.75 6.68
C ARG A 112 -17.15 -21.33 7.98
N ASP A 113 -17.13 -20.03 8.25
CA ASP A 113 -16.49 -19.49 9.46
C ASP A 113 -17.29 -19.95 10.70
N PRO A 114 -16.65 -20.55 11.72
CA PRO A 114 -17.33 -21.03 12.92
C PRO A 114 -18.10 -19.95 13.70
N ARG A 115 -17.78 -18.67 13.51
CA ARG A 115 -18.44 -17.55 14.18
C ARG A 115 -19.80 -17.20 13.60
N LEU A 116 -20.13 -17.76 12.42
CA LEU A 116 -21.41 -17.49 11.77
C LEU A 116 -22.52 -18.33 12.42
N PRO A 117 -23.64 -17.69 12.81
CA PRO A 117 -24.82 -18.43 13.28
C PRO A 117 -25.40 -19.29 12.16
N ALA A 118 -26.17 -20.32 12.53
CA ALA A 118 -26.72 -21.31 11.62
C ALA A 118 -27.34 -20.67 10.36
N PRO A 119 -27.20 -21.27 9.17
CA PRO A 119 -27.89 -20.78 7.97
C PRO A 119 -29.39 -20.63 8.25
N GLY A 120 -29.96 -19.48 7.93
CA GLY A 120 -31.31 -19.04 8.28
C GLY A 120 -31.34 -17.98 9.39
N ALA A 121 -30.26 -17.79 10.14
CA ALA A 121 -30.19 -16.75 11.17
C ALA A 121 -30.20 -15.35 10.56
N VAL A 122 -30.94 -14.43 11.19
CA VAL A 122 -30.98 -13.01 10.82
C VAL A 122 -30.06 -12.22 11.74
N LEU A 123 -29.12 -11.49 11.15
CA LEU A 123 -28.25 -10.54 11.83
C LEU A 123 -28.87 -9.15 11.71
N SER A 124 -29.36 -8.61 12.81
CA SER A 124 -29.93 -7.27 12.86
C SER A 124 -28.90 -6.26 13.36
N ARG A 125 -28.78 -5.12 12.67
CA ARG A 125 -27.94 -4.00 13.11
C ARG A 125 -28.62 -2.67 12.86
N VAL A 126 -28.62 -1.79 13.86
CA VAL A 126 -29.02 -0.38 13.67
C VAL A 126 -27.81 0.44 13.24
N PHE A 127 -27.93 1.14 12.11
CA PHE A 127 -26.93 2.06 11.58
C PHE A 127 -27.64 3.24 10.92
N ASP A 128 -27.17 4.46 11.18
CA ASP A 128 -27.79 5.70 10.70
C ASP A 128 -29.31 5.85 11.01
N GLY A 129 -29.74 5.27 12.14
CA GLY A 129 -31.15 5.27 12.54
C GLY A 129 -32.02 4.21 11.85
N GLU A 130 -31.50 3.52 10.84
CA GLU A 130 -32.19 2.43 10.13
C GLU A 130 -31.77 1.06 10.66
N ARG A 131 -32.73 0.13 10.71
CA ARG A 131 -32.46 -1.27 11.08
C ARG A 131 -32.18 -2.08 9.81
N HIS A 132 -30.99 -2.65 9.74
CA HIS A 132 -30.55 -3.51 8.65
C HIS A 132 -30.57 -4.97 9.10
N ASP A 133 -31.42 -5.76 8.46
CA ASP A 133 -31.59 -7.19 8.73
C ASP A 133 -30.91 -8.01 7.63
N VAL A 134 -29.95 -8.86 7.99
CA VAL A 134 -29.15 -9.66 7.07
C VAL A 134 -29.35 -11.15 7.32
N THR A 135 -29.86 -11.88 6.34
CA THR A 135 -30.07 -13.31 6.44
C THR A 135 -28.78 -14.07 6.09
N VAL A 136 -28.28 -14.87 7.02
CA VAL A 136 -27.15 -15.76 6.78
C VAL A 136 -27.64 -16.97 6.00
N ARG A 137 -27.09 -17.24 4.82
CA ARG A 137 -27.36 -18.46 4.06
C ARG A 137 -26.17 -19.41 4.16
N ARG A 138 -26.24 -20.56 3.48
CA ARG A 138 -25.23 -21.62 3.60
C ARG A 138 -23.85 -21.18 3.11
N ASP A 139 -23.85 -20.51 1.95
CA ASP A 139 -22.64 -20.11 1.22
C ASP A 139 -22.52 -18.57 1.05
N ASP A 140 -23.60 -17.82 1.31
CA ASP A 140 -23.72 -16.37 1.08
C ASP A 140 -24.54 -15.65 2.16
N PHE A 141 -24.71 -14.33 2.00
CA PHE A 141 -25.52 -13.46 2.84
C PHE A 141 -26.55 -12.72 2.00
N GLU A 142 -27.76 -12.57 2.50
CA GLU A 142 -28.82 -11.83 1.82
C GLU A 142 -29.17 -10.57 2.61
N TYR A 143 -29.19 -9.44 1.93
CA TYR A 143 -29.55 -8.14 2.49
C TYR A 143 -30.35 -7.36 1.44
N ASP A 144 -31.54 -6.90 1.81
CA ASP A 144 -32.46 -6.16 0.93
C ASP A 144 -32.69 -6.86 -0.44
N GLY A 145 -32.93 -8.19 -0.39
CA GLY A 145 -33.13 -9.04 -1.57
C GLY A 145 -31.88 -9.27 -2.44
N ARG A 146 -30.73 -8.69 -2.07
CA ARG A 146 -29.45 -8.85 -2.78
C ARG A 146 -28.54 -9.83 -2.06
N ARG A 147 -27.85 -10.66 -2.85
CA ARG A 147 -26.88 -11.65 -2.34
C ARG A 147 -25.47 -11.10 -2.33
N PHE A 148 -24.76 -11.36 -1.25
CA PHE A 148 -23.39 -10.93 -1.00
C PHE A 148 -22.54 -12.10 -0.55
N ASP A 149 -21.28 -12.16 -1.02
CA ASP A 149 -20.37 -13.25 -0.68
C ASP A 149 -19.80 -13.10 0.75
N THR A 150 -19.86 -11.89 1.33
CA THR A 150 -19.25 -11.58 2.64
C THR A 150 -20.01 -10.52 3.42
N LEU A 151 -20.02 -10.63 4.76
CA LEU A 151 -20.57 -9.61 5.66
C LEU A 151 -19.91 -8.23 5.51
N SER A 152 -18.61 -8.19 5.16
CA SER A 152 -17.92 -6.92 4.93
C SER A 152 -18.42 -6.20 3.67
N GLN A 153 -18.92 -6.94 2.66
CA GLN A 153 -19.60 -6.31 1.51
C GLN A 153 -20.93 -5.71 1.94
N VAL A 154 -21.72 -6.43 2.74
CA VAL A 154 -22.99 -5.92 3.28
C VAL A 154 -22.74 -4.67 4.12
N ALA A 155 -21.79 -4.73 5.06
CA ALA A 155 -21.40 -3.59 5.88
C ALA A 155 -20.91 -2.40 5.04
N ARG A 156 -20.23 -2.65 3.90
CA ARG A 156 -19.82 -1.57 2.99
C ARG A 156 -20.99 -0.96 2.23
N VAL A 157 -22.00 -1.75 1.87
CA VAL A 157 -23.23 -1.25 1.23
C VAL A 157 -23.99 -0.37 2.22
N ILE A 158 -24.08 -0.78 3.48
CA ILE A 158 -24.75 -0.02 4.54
C ILE A 158 -23.97 1.26 4.91
N THR A 159 -22.66 1.15 5.14
CA THR A 159 -21.85 2.26 5.70
C THR A 159 -21.15 3.13 4.66
N GLY A 160 -21.20 2.77 3.37
CA GLY A 160 -20.44 3.40 2.28
C GLY A 160 -18.90 3.23 2.35
N THR A 161 -18.37 2.83 3.50
CA THR A 161 -16.93 2.72 3.79
C THR A 161 -16.54 1.27 4.10
N ARG A 162 -15.23 0.97 4.15
CA ARG A 162 -14.78 -0.38 4.47
C ARG A 162 -14.89 -0.65 5.97
N TRP A 163 -15.77 -1.56 6.35
CA TRP A 163 -15.92 -2.08 7.72
C TRP A 163 -15.60 -3.56 7.80
N ASN A 164 -15.16 -4.02 8.98
CA ASN A 164 -15.11 -5.45 9.29
C ASN A 164 -16.53 -5.94 9.57
N GLY A 165 -17.11 -6.72 8.65
CA GLY A 165 -18.49 -7.19 8.76
C GLY A 165 -18.80 -7.96 10.04
N PHE A 166 -17.86 -8.77 10.56
CA PHE A 166 -18.08 -9.50 11.80
C PHE A 166 -18.19 -8.57 13.02
N LEU A 167 -17.40 -7.50 13.06
CA LEU A 167 -17.51 -6.49 14.11
C LEU A 167 -18.79 -5.66 13.96
N PHE A 168 -19.15 -5.32 12.72
CA PHE A 168 -20.33 -4.51 12.41
C PHE A 168 -21.63 -5.19 12.87
N PHE A 169 -21.76 -6.50 12.62
CA PHE A 169 -22.92 -7.31 13.04
C PHE A 169 -22.76 -7.93 14.43
N GLY A 170 -21.76 -7.53 15.22
CA GLY A 170 -21.58 -8.02 16.60
C GLY A 170 -21.17 -9.49 16.75
N LEU A 171 -20.78 -10.16 15.66
CA LEU A 171 -20.28 -11.54 15.66
C LEU A 171 -18.85 -11.68 16.18
N GLN A 172 -18.18 -10.56 16.42
CA GLN A 172 -16.88 -10.50 17.05
C GLN A 172 -16.84 -9.29 17.99
N THR A 173 -16.33 -9.48 19.21
CA THR A 173 -16.02 -8.39 20.14
C THR A 173 -14.55 -8.00 20.00
N ARG A 174 -14.23 -6.71 20.09
CA ARG A 174 -12.83 -6.25 20.23
C ARG A 174 -12.37 -6.60 21.65
N GLY A 175 -11.79 -7.78 21.82
CA GLY A 175 -11.13 -8.20 23.06
C GLY A 175 -11.87 -9.30 23.84
N ALA A 176 -11.88 -10.53 23.32
CA ALA A 176 -11.98 -11.70 24.18
C ALA A 176 -10.58 -12.01 24.79
N GLY A 177 -10.06 -11.06 25.55
CA GLY A 177 -8.88 -11.21 26.41
C GLY A 177 -9.34 -11.08 27.86
N LYS A 178 -9.35 -12.22 28.57
CA LYS A 178 -9.66 -12.40 30.01
C LYS A 178 -11.00 -11.82 30.50
N ALA A 179 -12.02 -12.67 30.54
CA ALA A 179 -13.10 -12.51 31.50
C ALA A 179 -12.54 -12.65 32.93
N ARG A 180 -12.53 -11.54 33.70
CA ARG A 180 -12.40 -11.61 35.15
C ARG A 180 -13.70 -12.18 35.70
N LYS A 181 -13.63 -13.35 36.35
CA LYS A 181 -14.68 -13.79 37.25
C LYS A 181 -14.65 -12.86 38.48
N ALA A 182 -15.79 -12.27 38.80
CA ALA A 182 -16.03 -11.69 40.12
C ALA A 182 -17.15 -12.49 40.78
N LYS A 183 -16.90 -12.71 42.06
CA LYS A 183 -17.57 -13.55 43.05
C LYS A 183 -18.93 -13.00 43.45
#